data_AF-A0A7V9MCL6-F1
#
_entry.id   AF-A0A7V9MCL6-F1
#
_cell.length_a   1.000
_cell.length_b   1.000
_cell.length_c   1.000
_cell.angle_alpha   90.00
_cell.angle_beta   90.00
_cell.angle_gamma   90.00
#
_symmetry.space_group_name_H-M   'P 1'
#
loop_
_entity.id
_entity.type
_entity.pdbx_description
1 polymer ?
#
loop_
_entity_poly.entity_id
_entity_poly.type
_entity_poly.pdbx_seq_one_letter_code
_entity_poly.pdbx_strand_id
1 'polypeptide(L)'
;MLLRRLLLSLAILFVALVGIAAPTAVAETRHGAESSEPPASSSATGRDWVWPLSPAPSVVDTFDPPEETWLAGHRGVDLLGGTGQVVSAINDGEVTFASNLAGRGVIVVSHGSLRSTYEPVSAGVQVGQLVQAGERIGSLQAPRSHCAPQTCLHLGVRRGEVYLDPLSLLGPLGVRLKPLSLSPGQLSVGQAPNLSPRDPSTAGRSRDSSDSRGSSDTSDPPVEQVPSAPAEPAESDPRRAETEALLVGGGAAGAALATWLGIRRRVQARG
;
A
#
# COMPACT_ATOMS: atom_id res chain seq x y z
N MET A 1 25.05 -50.32 -27.20
CA MET A 1 25.75 -50.10 -25.90
C MET A 1 27.09 -49.36 -26.02
N LEU A 2 27.80 -49.37 -27.17
CA LEU A 2 29.04 -48.60 -27.36
C LEU A 2 28.85 -47.07 -27.34
N LEU A 3 27.76 -46.56 -27.92
CA LEU A 3 27.51 -45.10 -27.99
C LEU A 3 27.25 -44.46 -26.62
N ARG A 4 26.67 -45.23 -25.68
CA ARG A 4 26.41 -44.81 -24.30
C ARG A 4 27.69 -44.77 -23.46
N ARG A 5 28.70 -45.57 -23.82
CA ARG A 5 30.04 -45.56 -23.21
C ARG A 5 30.91 -44.42 -23.74
N LEU A 6 30.74 -44.03 -25.01
CA LEU A 6 31.48 -42.91 -25.62
C LEU A 6 31.04 -41.53 -25.07
N LEU A 7 29.74 -41.36 -24.78
CA LEU A 7 29.20 -40.11 -24.21
C LEU A 7 29.57 -39.91 -22.72
N LEU A 8 29.74 -41.01 -21.96
CA LEU A 8 30.21 -40.95 -20.57
C LEU A 8 31.71 -40.57 -20.47
N SER A 9 32.53 -40.94 -21.45
CA SER A 9 33.96 -40.57 -21.49
C SER A 9 34.20 -39.09 -21.80
N LEU A 10 33.32 -38.44 -22.58
CA LEU A 10 33.46 -37.01 -22.90
C LEU A 10 33.04 -36.09 -21.73
N ALA A 11 32.07 -36.51 -20.91
CA ALA A 11 31.60 -35.74 -19.76
C ALA A 11 32.61 -35.73 -18.60
N ILE A 12 33.37 -36.81 -18.41
CA ILE A 12 34.42 -36.89 -17.37
C ILE A 12 35.64 -36.03 -17.74
N LEU A 13 35.93 -35.86 -19.04
CA LEU A 13 37.02 -34.99 -19.49
C LEU A 13 36.70 -33.48 -19.35
N PHE A 14 35.42 -33.10 -19.40
CA PHE A 14 35.01 -31.70 -19.22
C PHE A 14 35.03 -31.24 -17.74
N VAL A 15 34.78 -32.16 -16.80
CA VAL A 15 34.85 -31.87 -15.34
C VAL A 15 36.30 -31.71 -14.84
N ALA A 16 37.31 -32.19 -15.60
CA ALA A 16 38.72 -32.11 -15.22
C ALA A 16 39.50 -30.89 -15.77
N LEU A 17 38.92 -30.04 -16.63
CA LEU A 17 39.63 -28.91 -17.27
C LEU A 17 39.31 -27.52 -16.68
N VAL A 18 38.42 -27.40 -15.69
CA VAL A 18 38.09 -26.10 -15.04
C VAL A 18 38.59 -26.04 -13.59
N GLY A 19 39.43 -26.99 -13.18
CA GLY A 19 40.17 -26.95 -11.93
C GLY A 19 41.62 -26.53 -12.16
N ILE A 20 42.06 -25.54 -11.39
CA ILE A 20 43.43 -25.04 -11.17
C ILE A 20 43.68 -23.66 -11.80
N ALA A 21 43.22 -22.62 -11.10
CA ALA A 21 43.87 -21.32 -11.09
C ALA A 21 43.81 -20.74 -9.67
N ALA A 22 44.90 -20.94 -8.92
CA ALA A 22 45.35 -20.10 -7.81
C ALA A 22 46.86 -20.38 -7.63
N PRO A 23 47.68 -19.51 -7.01
CA PRO A 23 47.37 -18.20 -6.41
C PRO A 23 48.34 -17.07 -6.85
N THR A 24 47.96 -15.80 -6.69
CA THR A 24 48.94 -14.74 -6.44
C THR A 24 48.51 -14.00 -5.18
N ALA A 25 49.21 -14.31 -4.09
CA ALA A 25 49.11 -13.61 -2.83
C ALA A 25 49.75 -12.23 -2.98
N VAL A 26 48.94 -11.18 -2.85
CA VAL A 26 49.42 -9.84 -2.51
C VAL A 26 49.12 -9.68 -1.02
N ALA A 27 50.18 -9.74 -0.21
CA ALA A 27 50.13 -9.38 1.19
C ALA A 27 50.32 -7.88 1.30
N GLU A 28 49.31 -7.15 1.78
CA GLU A 28 49.54 -5.80 2.27
C GLU A 28 48.69 -5.49 3.52
N THR A 29 49.45 -5.34 4.61
CA THR A 29 49.31 -4.43 5.74
C THR A 29 47.99 -4.33 6.51
N ARG A 30 48.08 -4.89 7.73
CA ARG A 30 47.30 -4.69 8.96
C ARG A 30 46.62 -3.31 9.05
N HIS A 31 45.31 -3.32 9.29
CA HIS A 31 44.63 -2.31 10.12
C HIS A 31 43.90 -3.03 11.25
N GLY A 32 43.93 -2.39 12.41
CA GLY A 32 43.72 -2.98 13.73
C GLY A 32 42.41 -3.73 13.93
N ALA A 33 42.49 -4.64 14.89
CA ALA A 33 41.34 -5.20 15.57
C ALA A 33 40.52 -4.06 16.19
N GLU A 34 39.43 -3.69 15.54
CA GLU A 34 38.28 -3.13 16.22
C GLU A 34 37.30 -4.29 16.36
N SER A 35 37.19 -4.83 17.58
CA SER A 35 36.10 -5.71 17.96
C SER A 35 34.80 -4.98 17.62
N SER A 36 34.17 -5.33 16.49
CA SER A 36 32.77 -5.00 16.28
C SER A 36 31.99 -5.80 17.32
N GLU A 37 31.72 -5.11 18.43
CA GLU A 37 30.62 -5.43 19.32
C GLU A 37 29.42 -5.76 18.42
N PRO A 38 28.79 -6.95 18.58
CA PRO A 38 27.59 -7.25 17.81
C PRO A 38 26.64 -6.07 18.03
N PRO A 39 26.04 -5.49 16.96
CA PRO A 39 25.10 -4.40 17.17
C PRO A 39 24.08 -4.93 18.16
N ALA A 40 24.03 -4.27 19.32
CA ALA A 40 23.10 -4.56 20.39
C ALA A 40 21.77 -4.83 19.70
N SER A 41 21.25 -6.05 19.85
CA SER A 41 19.93 -6.43 19.35
C SER A 41 19.03 -5.25 19.64
N SER A 42 18.67 -4.51 18.58
CA SER A 42 17.71 -3.43 18.67
C SER A 42 16.47 -4.13 19.18
N SER A 43 16.28 -4.06 20.48
CA SER A 43 15.09 -4.52 21.16
C SER A 43 13.96 -3.87 20.39
N ALA A 44 13.24 -4.68 19.62
CA ALA A 44 12.16 -4.30 18.74
C ALA A 44 11.11 -3.54 19.57
N THR A 45 11.31 -2.24 19.70
CA THR A 45 10.40 -1.34 20.39
C THR A 45 9.27 -1.04 19.43
N GLY A 46 8.16 -1.76 19.62
CA GLY A 46 6.86 -1.49 18.99
C GLY A 46 6.66 -2.24 17.68
N ARG A 47 5.86 -3.31 17.73
CA ARG A 47 5.24 -3.94 16.54
C ARG A 47 4.12 -3.04 16.02
N ASP A 48 4.45 -1.78 15.76
CA ASP A 48 3.47 -0.78 15.42
C ASP A 48 3.27 -0.85 13.92
N TRP A 49 2.12 -1.40 13.52
CA TRP A 49 1.74 -1.41 12.13
C TRP A 49 1.41 0.02 11.70
N VAL A 50 2.06 0.48 10.64
CA VAL A 50 1.94 1.84 10.14
C VAL A 50 1.21 1.88 8.81
N TRP A 51 0.58 3.01 8.52
CA TRP A 51 -0.07 3.24 7.23
C TRP A 51 0.95 3.17 6.08
N PRO A 52 0.63 2.48 4.97
CA PRO A 52 1.54 2.34 3.84
C PRO A 52 1.64 3.62 2.99
N LEU A 53 0.73 4.57 3.18
CA LEU A 53 0.71 5.86 2.52
C LEU A 53 0.73 6.98 3.57
N SER A 54 1.40 8.08 3.24
CA SER A 54 1.46 9.29 4.06
C SER A 54 1.03 10.52 3.24
N PRO A 55 0.18 11.43 3.80
CA PRO A 55 -0.53 11.29 5.08
C PRO A 55 -1.48 10.08 5.05
N ALA A 56 -2.02 9.71 6.22
CA ALA A 56 -2.87 8.54 6.28
C ALA A 56 -4.06 8.65 5.30
N PRO A 57 -4.26 7.62 4.45
CA PRO A 57 -5.20 7.70 3.34
C PRO A 57 -6.64 7.50 3.80
N SER A 58 -7.58 8.01 3.00
CA SER A 58 -8.98 7.58 3.11
C SER A 58 -9.12 6.15 2.58
N VAL A 59 -9.89 5.32 3.28
CA VAL A 59 -10.26 3.99 2.80
C VAL A 59 -11.41 4.17 1.79
N VAL A 60 -11.23 3.68 0.56
CA VAL A 60 -12.23 3.78 -0.52
C VAL A 60 -13.03 2.50 -0.72
N ASP A 61 -12.42 1.35 -0.40
CA ASP A 61 -13.11 0.07 -0.32
C ASP A 61 -12.56 -0.74 0.86
N THR A 62 -13.46 -1.37 1.61
CA THR A 62 -13.17 -2.07 2.86
C THR A 62 -13.03 -3.57 2.65
N PHE A 63 -12.44 -4.25 3.63
CA PHE A 63 -12.33 -5.70 3.61
C PHE A 63 -13.71 -6.36 3.60
N ASP A 64 -13.95 -7.20 2.60
CA ASP A 64 -15.18 -7.96 2.39
C ASP A 64 -14.79 -9.40 2.01
N PRO A 65 -14.50 -10.27 2.99
CA PRO A 65 -13.99 -11.60 2.70
C PRO A 65 -15.05 -12.42 1.94
N PRO A 66 -14.66 -13.15 0.90
CA PRO A 66 -15.62 -13.98 0.18
C PRO A 66 -16.09 -15.13 1.08
N GLU A 67 -17.38 -15.52 1.00
CA GLU A 67 -17.95 -16.64 1.78
C GLU A 67 -17.16 -17.94 1.54
N GLU A 68 -16.71 -18.15 0.30
CA GLU A 68 -15.82 -19.23 -0.09
C GLU A 68 -14.59 -18.67 -0.78
N THR A 69 -13.45 -19.35 -0.66
CA THR A 69 -12.16 -18.83 -1.17
C THR A 69 -12.16 -18.45 -2.66
N TRP A 70 -13.00 -19.10 -3.48
CA TRP A 70 -13.14 -18.86 -4.93
C TRP A 70 -14.27 -17.89 -5.31
N LEU A 71 -15.11 -17.45 -4.36
CA LEU A 71 -16.16 -16.48 -4.62
C LEU A 71 -15.61 -15.05 -4.72
N ALA A 72 -16.46 -14.16 -5.21
CA ALA A 72 -16.20 -12.74 -5.23
C ALA A 72 -16.14 -12.17 -3.80
N GLY A 73 -15.31 -11.16 -3.62
CA GLY A 73 -15.08 -10.47 -2.36
C GLY A 73 -13.82 -9.62 -2.46
N HIS A 74 -13.64 -8.75 -1.48
CA HIS A 74 -12.49 -7.87 -1.36
C HIS A 74 -11.52 -8.37 -0.28
N ARG A 75 -10.41 -8.99 -0.72
CA ARG A 75 -9.42 -9.67 0.14
C ARG A 75 -8.37 -8.73 0.76
N GLY A 76 -8.73 -7.46 0.92
CA GLY A 76 -7.85 -6.41 1.42
C GLY A 76 -8.64 -5.12 1.62
N VAL A 77 -7.95 -3.99 1.63
CA VAL A 77 -8.55 -2.65 1.59
C VAL A 77 -7.93 -1.83 0.49
N ASP A 78 -8.70 -0.90 -0.05
CA ASP A 78 -8.24 0.05 -1.04
C ASP A 78 -8.08 1.42 -0.40
N LEU A 79 -6.88 1.96 -0.52
CA LEU A 79 -6.45 3.19 0.15
C LEU A 79 -6.24 4.27 -0.90
N LEU A 80 -6.98 5.38 -0.79
CA LEU A 80 -6.85 6.49 -1.73
C LEU A 80 -5.42 7.01 -1.77
N GLY A 81 -4.87 7.14 -2.97
CA GLY A 81 -3.49 7.61 -3.15
C GLY A 81 -3.29 8.35 -4.47
N GLY A 82 -2.13 9.00 -4.57
CA GLY A 82 -1.67 9.67 -5.79
C GLY A 82 -0.79 8.75 -6.63
N THR A 83 -0.88 8.88 -7.96
CA THR A 83 0.11 8.29 -8.85
C THR A 83 1.53 8.74 -8.47
N GLY A 84 2.46 7.80 -8.36
CA GLY A 84 3.85 8.06 -7.96
C GLY A 84 4.05 8.28 -6.45
N GLN A 85 2.97 8.30 -5.66
CA GLN A 85 3.07 8.46 -4.21
C GLN A 85 3.90 7.33 -3.61
N VAL A 86 4.69 7.67 -2.59
CA VAL A 86 5.51 6.70 -1.85
C VAL A 86 4.62 5.65 -1.19
N VAL A 87 4.98 4.38 -1.41
CA VAL A 87 4.41 3.25 -0.67
C VAL A 87 5.47 2.73 0.29
N SER A 88 5.08 2.59 1.55
CA SER A 88 5.94 2.10 2.63
C SER A 88 5.49 0.73 3.16
N ALA A 89 6.43 -0.04 3.71
CA ALA A 89 6.14 -1.26 4.42
C ALA A 89 5.29 -0.97 5.67
N ILE A 90 4.28 -1.79 5.93
CA ILE A 90 3.37 -1.58 7.07
C ILE A 90 3.94 -2.11 8.37
N ASN A 91 4.95 -2.98 8.31
CA ASN A 91 5.65 -3.54 9.45
C ASN A 91 7.02 -4.07 8.98
N ASP A 92 7.91 -4.37 9.91
CA ASP A 92 9.19 -5.01 9.66
C ASP A 92 8.98 -6.36 8.96
N GLY A 93 9.83 -6.69 7.99
CA GLY A 93 9.70 -7.95 7.29
C GLY A 93 10.73 -8.18 6.20
N GLU A 94 10.51 -9.26 5.46
CA GLU A 94 11.33 -9.65 4.31
C GLU A 94 10.48 -9.62 3.04
N VAL A 95 10.98 -9.00 1.98
CA VAL A 95 10.33 -8.98 0.68
C VAL A 95 10.38 -10.37 0.05
N THR A 96 9.22 -11.01 -0.13
CA THR A 96 9.10 -12.37 -0.71
C THR A 96 8.67 -12.35 -2.17
N PHE A 97 8.17 -11.22 -2.66
CA PHE A 97 7.85 -11.00 -4.08
C PHE A 97 7.96 -9.51 -4.40
N ALA A 98 8.52 -9.17 -5.57
CA ALA A 98 8.58 -7.82 -6.10
C ALA A 98 8.68 -7.87 -7.63
N SER A 99 7.55 -7.90 -8.32
CA SER A 99 7.52 -7.99 -9.80
C SER A 99 6.16 -7.60 -10.38
N ASN A 100 6.05 -7.60 -11.71
CA ASN A 100 4.78 -7.44 -12.39
C ASN A 100 3.99 -8.77 -12.38
N LEU A 101 2.74 -8.72 -11.93
CA LEU A 101 1.80 -9.83 -11.94
C LEU A 101 0.52 -9.37 -12.65
N ALA A 102 0.09 -10.08 -13.68
CA ALA A 102 -1.12 -9.74 -14.45
C ALA A 102 -1.20 -8.25 -14.92
N GLY A 103 -0.06 -7.67 -15.27
CA GLY A 103 0.02 -6.31 -15.83
C GLY A 103 0.16 -5.18 -14.80
N ARG A 104 0.21 -5.49 -13.50
CA ARG A 104 0.44 -4.50 -12.41
C ARG A 104 1.65 -4.89 -11.57
N GLY A 105 2.32 -3.90 -11.00
CA GLY A 105 3.39 -4.18 -10.04
C GLY A 105 2.83 -4.66 -8.70
N VAL A 106 3.42 -5.70 -8.14
CA VAL A 106 3.03 -6.28 -6.85
C VAL A 106 4.27 -6.44 -5.98
N ILE A 107 4.16 -6.06 -4.70
CA ILE A 107 5.14 -6.35 -3.66
C ILE A 107 4.47 -7.21 -2.60
N VAL A 108 5.18 -8.19 -2.07
CA VAL A 108 4.72 -9.03 -0.95
C VAL A 108 5.78 -9.04 0.13
N VAL A 109 5.41 -8.70 1.36
CA VAL A 109 6.32 -8.70 2.52
C VAL A 109 5.85 -9.74 3.54
N SER A 110 6.78 -10.58 4.00
CA SER A 110 6.58 -11.53 5.08
C SER A 110 6.92 -10.89 6.41
N HIS A 111 6.01 -10.97 7.38
CA HIS A 111 6.13 -10.43 8.73
C HIS A 111 6.10 -11.58 9.76
N GLY A 112 6.74 -12.71 9.45
CA GLY A 112 6.65 -13.96 10.20
C GLY A 112 5.40 -14.75 9.84
N SER A 113 4.41 -14.82 10.74
CA SER A 113 3.15 -15.57 10.48
C SER A 113 2.18 -14.84 9.54
N LEU A 114 2.41 -13.55 9.30
CA LEU A 114 1.59 -12.70 8.45
C LEU A 114 2.32 -12.35 7.17
N ARG A 115 1.55 -12.11 6.11
CA ARG A 115 2.03 -11.64 4.82
C ARG A 115 1.17 -10.47 4.36
N SER A 116 1.80 -9.37 3.96
CA SER A 116 1.14 -8.24 3.31
C SER A 116 1.40 -8.25 1.81
N THR A 117 0.44 -7.75 1.03
CA THR A 117 0.53 -7.61 -0.44
C THR A 117 0.13 -6.18 -0.82
N TYR A 118 0.91 -5.56 -1.70
CA TYR A 118 0.76 -4.18 -2.14
C TYR A 118 0.61 -4.12 -3.64
N GLU A 119 -0.50 -3.56 -4.14
CA GLU A 119 -0.69 -3.36 -5.58
C GLU A 119 -1.59 -2.14 -5.88
N PRO A 120 -1.44 -1.44 -7.02
CA PRO A 120 -0.37 -1.60 -8.00
C PRO A 120 0.86 -0.75 -7.62
N VAL A 121 2.03 -1.37 -7.43
CA VAL A 121 3.24 -0.68 -6.94
C VAL A 121 4.44 -0.93 -7.84
N SER A 122 5.11 0.15 -8.26
CA SER A 122 6.43 0.07 -8.88
C SER A 122 7.45 -0.22 -7.79
N ALA A 123 8.05 -1.42 -7.81
CA ALA A 123 8.97 -1.86 -6.78
C ALA A 123 10.26 -1.01 -6.75
N GLY A 124 10.64 -0.57 -5.56
CA GLY A 124 11.94 0.02 -5.25
C GLY A 124 12.83 -0.91 -4.42
N VAL A 125 12.41 -2.17 -4.24
CA VAL A 125 13.04 -3.19 -3.42
C VAL A 125 13.17 -4.50 -4.18
N GLN A 126 14.00 -5.41 -3.69
CA GLN A 126 14.25 -6.72 -4.29
C GLN A 126 13.81 -7.85 -3.37
N VAL A 127 13.53 -9.03 -3.94
CA VAL A 127 13.25 -10.25 -3.16
C VAL A 127 14.44 -10.58 -2.26
N GLY A 128 14.17 -10.94 -1.00
CA GLY A 128 15.17 -11.19 0.04
C GLY A 128 15.62 -9.94 0.81
N GLN A 129 15.20 -8.74 0.39
CA GLN A 129 15.50 -7.51 1.12
C GLN A 129 14.70 -7.45 2.43
N LEU A 130 15.38 -7.14 3.53
CA LEU A 130 14.74 -6.78 4.80
C LEU A 130 14.29 -5.32 4.74
N VAL A 131 13.08 -5.07 5.24
CA VAL A 131 12.48 -3.73 5.31
C VAL A 131 11.98 -3.47 6.72
N GLN A 132 12.03 -2.21 7.15
CA GLN A 132 11.46 -1.75 8.42
C GLN A 132 10.07 -1.16 8.23
N ALA A 133 9.26 -1.13 9.30
CA ALA A 133 7.99 -0.41 9.31
C ALA A 133 8.19 1.06 8.88
N GLY A 134 7.40 1.51 7.90
CA GLY A 134 7.48 2.86 7.34
C GLY A 134 8.58 3.05 6.28
N GLU A 135 9.46 2.07 6.08
CA GLU A 135 10.47 2.12 5.02
C GLU A 135 9.81 2.09 3.64
N ARG A 136 10.29 2.94 2.73
CA ARG A 136 9.81 3.00 1.35
C ARG A 136 10.10 1.68 0.63
N ILE A 137 9.06 1.06 0.09
CA ILE A 137 9.16 -0.16 -0.74
C ILE A 137 8.89 0.10 -2.22
N GLY A 138 8.30 1.24 -2.57
CA GLY A 138 8.03 1.58 -3.97
C GLY A 138 7.23 2.85 -4.17
N SER A 139 6.58 2.94 -5.32
CA SER A 139 5.65 4.02 -5.66
C SER A 139 4.36 3.51 -6.29
N LEU A 140 3.25 4.15 -5.95
CA LEU A 140 1.90 3.78 -6.41
C LEU A 140 1.77 4.01 -7.92
N GLN A 141 1.25 3.03 -8.65
CA GLN A 141 1.07 3.09 -10.09
C GLN A 141 -0.34 3.62 -10.45
N ALA A 142 -0.43 4.40 -11.53
CA ALA A 142 -1.70 4.89 -12.09
C ALA A 142 -2.51 3.88 -12.93
N PRO A 143 -1.88 3.07 -13.82
CA PRO A 143 -2.62 2.45 -14.92
C PRO A 143 -3.59 1.37 -14.45
N ARG A 144 -4.83 1.45 -14.96
CA ARG A 144 -5.91 0.46 -14.78
C ARG A 144 -6.27 0.17 -13.32
N SER A 145 -6.17 1.18 -12.46
CA SER A 145 -6.77 1.17 -11.13
C SER A 145 -8.26 0.84 -11.24
N HIS A 146 -8.77 -0.06 -10.40
CA HIS A 146 -10.21 -0.32 -10.32
C HIS A 146 -10.96 0.88 -9.69
N CYS A 147 -10.25 1.78 -9.00
CA CYS A 147 -10.77 3.03 -8.45
C CYS A 147 -10.86 4.19 -9.47
N ALA A 148 -10.69 3.94 -10.78
CA ALA A 148 -10.71 5.00 -11.78
C ALA A 148 -11.98 5.89 -11.66
N PRO A 149 -11.85 7.23 -11.78
CA PRO A 149 -10.68 8.00 -12.22
C PRO A 149 -9.62 8.25 -11.14
N GLN A 150 -9.86 7.81 -9.89
CA GLN A 150 -8.89 7.91 -8.80
C GLN A 150 -7.84 6.80 -8.88
N THR A 151 -6.77 6.95 -8.09
CA THR A 151 -5.78 5.89 -7.87
C THR A 151 -5.89 5.44 -6.42
N CYS A 152 -5.80 4.14 -6.19
CA CYS A 152 -5.80 3.56 -4.86
C CYS A 152 -4.73 2.47 -4.77
N LEU A 153 -4.16 2.31 -3.57
CA LEU A 153 -3.34 1.17 -3.21
C LEU A 153 -4.25 0.10 -2.60
N HIS A 154 -4.31 -1.07 -3.23
CA HIS A 154 -4.81 -2.27 -2.60
C HIS A 154 -3.77 -2.83 -1.64
N LEU A 155 -4.17 -2.98 -0.38
CA LEU A 155 -3.40 -3.63 0.67
C LEU A 155 -4.13 -4.90 1.11
N GLY A 156 -3.54 -6.06 0.84
CA GLY A 156 -4.02 -7.35 1.36
C GLY A 156 -3.17 -7.83 2.52
N VAL A 157 -3.79 -8.49 3.52
CA VAL A 157 -3.07 -9.19 4.59
C VAL A 157 -3.62 -10.60 4.75
N ARG A 158 -2.74 -11.58 4.95
CA ARG A 158 -3.15 -12.96 5.22
C ARG A 158 -2.27 -13.66 6.26
N ARG A 159 -2.85 -14.66 6.92
CA ARG A 159 -2.17 -15.64 7.78
C ARG A 159 -2.36 -17.03 7.18
N GLY A 160 -1.29 -17.65 6.69
CA GLY A 160 -1.43 -18.83 5.85
C GLY A 160 -2.33 -18.53 4.65
N GLU A 161 -3.45 -19.24 4.56
CA GLU A 161 -4.47 -19.07 3.50
C GLU A 161 -5.64 -18.15 3.90
N VAL A 162 -5.71 -17.71 5.16
CA VAL A 162 -6.82 -16.89 5.66
C VAL A 162 -6.50 -15.42 5.49
N TYR A 163 -7.31 -14.71 4.72
CA TYR A 163 -7.23 -13.25 4.62
C TYR A 163 -7.79 -12.58 5.88
N LEU A 164 -7.16 -11.48 6.27
CA LEU A 164 -7.52 -10.70 7.44
C LEU A 164 -7.79 -9.27 7.02
N ASP A 165 -8.67 -8.59 7.74
CA ASP A 165 -8.86 -7.14 7.60
C ASP A 165 -7.55 -6.40 7.95
N PRO A 166 -6.88 -5.74 6.99
CA PRO A 166 -5.67 -4.96 7.26
C PRO A 166 -5.89 -3.82 8.27
N LEU A 167 -7.10 -3.24 8.34
CA LEU A 167 -7.41 -2.15 9.27
C LEU A 167 -7.41 -2.61 10.73
N SER A 168 -7.57 -3.91 10.98
CA SER A 168 -7.42 -4.48 12.34
C SER A 168 -5.99 -4.41 12.86
N LEU A 169 -5.00 -4.20 11.98
CA LEU A 169 -3.59 -4.09 12.32
C LEU A 169 -3.13 -2.63 12.35
N LEU A 170 -3.52 -1.86 11.32
CA LEU A 170 -3.16 -0.46 11.17
C LEU A 170 -3.82 0.36 12.29
N GLY A 171 -3.05 0.67 13.33
CA GLY A 171 -3.55 1.33 14.53
C GLY A 171 -4.32 2.63 14.21
N PRO A 172 -5.19 3.09 15.13
CA PRO A 172 -5.92 4.34 14.94
C PRO A 172 -4.93 5.47 14.68
N LEU A 173 -5.28 6.39 13.78
CA LEU A 173 -4.46 7.56 13.45
C LEU A 173 -4.03 8.23 14.73
N GLY A 174 -2.76 8.05 15.11
CA GLY A 174 -2.23 8.61 16.34
C GLY A 174 -2.40 10.12 16.30
N VAL A 175 -3.36 10.64 17.08
CA VAL A 175 -3.56 12.08 17.20
C VAL A 175 -2.35 12.62 17.96
N ARG A 176 -1.39 13.18 17.22
CA ARG A 176 -0.33 14.00 17.82
C ARG A 176 -0.77 15.44 17.82
N LEU A 177 -0.86 16.01 19.02
CA LEU A 177 -1.04 17.44 19.18
C LEU A 177 0.18 18.16 18.59
N LYS A 178 -0.09 19.21 17.81
CA LYS A 178 0.93 20.17 17.40
C LYS A 178 1.56 20.77 18.67
N PRO A 179 2.89 20.74 18.84
CA PRO A 179 3.53 21.42 19.97
C PRO A 179 3.10 22.90 19.96
N LEU A 180 2.49 23.35 21.05
CA LEU A 180 2.27 24.77 21.24
C LEU A 180 3.64 25.37 21.54
N SER A 181 4.07 26.34 20.73
CA SER A 181 5.22 27.17 21.06
C SER A 181 4.88 27.99 22.29
N LEU A 182 5.03 27.42 23.48
CA LEU A 182 5.05 28.18 24.71
C LEU A 182 6.40 28.90 24.74
N SER A 183 6.40 30.21 24.54
CA SER A 183 7.58 31.03 24.83
C SER A 183 8.03 30.73 26.26
N PRO A 184 9.32 30.41 26.50
CA PRO A 184 9.88 30.31 27.84
C PRO A 184 9.75 31.67 28.53
N GLY A 185 8.69 31.86 29.30
CA GLY A 185 8.34 33.14 29.91
C GLY A 185 6.87 33.26 30.33
N GLN A 186 5.97 32.43 29.81
CA GLN A 186 4.54 32.48 30.19
C GLN A 186 4.12 31.42 31.22
N LEU A 187 5.04 30.55 31.66
CA LEU A 187 4.84 29.72 32.84
C LEU A 187 5.46 30.40 34.06
N SER A 188 4.92 31.55 34.46
CA SER A 188 4.93 31.88 35.89
C SER A 188 3.95 30.91 36.53
N VAL A 189 4.48 29.85 37.16
CA VAL A 189 3.75 29.18 38.23
C VAL A 189 3.39 30.29 39.19
N GLY A 190 2.11 30.67 39.19
CA GLY A 190 1.62 31.72 40.07
C GLY A 190 2.07 31.40 41.48
N GLN A 191 2.90 32.29 42.03
CA GLN A 191 3.26 32.32 43.44
C GLN A 191 1.97 32.06 44.22
N ALA A 192 1.90 30.92 44.92
CA ALA A 192 0.77 30.65 45.80
C ALA A 192 0.61 31.88 46.71
N PRO A 193 -0.59 32.51 46.77
CA PRO A 193 -0.77 33.65 47.64
C PRO A 193 -0.49 33.18 49.07
N ASN A 194 0.40 33.89 49.75
CA ASN A 194 0.73 33.68 51.15
C ASN A 194 -0.55 33.93 51.97
N LEU A 195 -1.30 32.86 52.25
CA LEU A 195 -2.43 32.90 53.17
C LEU A 195 -1.84 32.94 54.58
N SER A 196 -1.64 34.15 55.11
CA SER A 196 -1.45 34.34 56.55
C SER A 196 -2.63 33.70 57.30
N PRO A 197 -2.40 32.97 58.40
CA PRO A 197 -3.49 32.40 59.20
C PRO A 197 -4.41 33.53 59.69
N ARG A 198 -5.68 33.51 59.27
CA ARG A 198 -6.73 34.35 59.86
C ARG A 198 -7.33 33.62 61.05
N ASP A 199 -7.39 34.31 62.18
CA ASP A 199 -8.00 33.87 63.43
C ASP A 199 -9.45 33.36 63.25
N PRO A 200 -9.85 32.29 63.94
CA PRO A 200 -11.20 31.77 63.90
C PRO A 200 -12.07 32.51 64.91
N SER A 201 -12.60 33.66 64.52
CA SER A 201 -13.68 34.31 65.26
C SER A 201 -14.44 35.24 64.33
N THR A 202 -15.53 34.75 63.74
CA THR A 202 -16.88 35.32 63.81
C THR A 202 -17.79 34.50 62.88
N ALA A 203 -18.50 33.54 63.46
CA ALA A 203 -19.68 32.96 62.86
C ALA A 203 -20.86 33.93 63.02
N GLY A 204 -21.68 34.10 61.97
CA GLY A 204 -23.05 34.58 62.19
C GLY A 204 -23.78 35.21 61.01
N ARG A 205 -24.91 34.57 60.67
CA ARG A 205 -26.14 35.10 60.03
C ARG A 205 -26.10 35.20 58.50
N SER A 206 -26.82 34.40 57.70
CA SER A 206 -28.25 34.00 57.61
C SER A 206 -29.11 34.93 56.74
N ARG A 207 -29.84 34.30 55.79
CA ARG A 207 -31.04 34.76 55.03
C ARG A 207 -30.73 35.77 53.90
N ASP A 208 -31.44 35.82 52.76
CA ASP A 208 -32.74 35.32 52.35
C ASP A 208 -32.89 35.42 50.81
N SER A 209 -33.98 34.86 50.28
CA SER A 209 -34.72 35.29 49.07
C SER A 209 -34.16 34.87 47.70
N SER A 210 -34.71 33.83 47.06
CA SER A 210 -35.94 33.81 46.24
C SER A 210 -35.89 34.70 44.99
N ASP A 211 -35.90 34.10 43.80
CA ASP A 211 -37.05 34.32 42.90
C ASP A 211 -37.16 33.29 41.78
N SER A 212 -38.42 33.08 41.39
CA SER A 212 -38.94 32.03 40.52
C SER A 212 -39.32 32.58 39.13
N ARG A 213 -39.71 31.66 38.24
CA ARG A 213 -40.46 31.81 36.96
C ARG A 213 -39.53 31.99 35.75
N GLY A 214 -39.61 31.23 34.66
CA GLY A 214 -40.69 30.40 34.11
C GLY A 214 -41.02 30.96 32.73
N SER A 215 -40.87 30.16 31.66
CA SER A 215 -41.80 30.10 30.53
C SER A 215 -41.31 29.09 29.49
N SER A 216 -42.19 28.16 29.17
CA SER A 216 -42.26 27.39 27.93
C SER A 216 -42.33 28.30 26.71
N ASP A 217 -41.69 27.92 25.62
CA ASP A 217 -42.27 28.14 24.30
C ASP A 217 -41.87 27.04 23.32
N THR A 218 -42.87 26.62 22.56
CA THR A 218 -42.96 25.49 21.65
C THR A 218 -42.86 26.05 20.23
N SER A 219 -42.02 25.48 19.37
CA SER A 219 -42.18 25.60 17.91
C SER A 219 -41.43 24.49 17.19
N ASP A 220 -42.20 23.51 16.70
CA ASP A 220 -41.79 22.55 15.66
C ASP A 220 -41.60 23.28 14.31
N PRO A 221 -40.59 22.94 13.51
CA PRO A 221 -40.49 23.40 12.12
C PRO A 221 -41.35 22.54 11.16
N PRO A 222 -41.78 23.10 10.01
CA PRO A 222 -42.66 22.43 9.06
C PRO A 222 -41.93 21.39 8.21
N VAL A 223 -42.63 20.29 7.94
CA VAL A 223 -42.20 19.21 7.02
C VAL A 223 -42.27 19.70 5.57
N GLU A 224 -41.12 19.75 4.91
CA GLU A 224 -40.99 20.05 3.48
C GLU A 224 -41.37 18.81 2.65
N GLN A 225 -42.31 18.98 1.72
CA GLN A 225 -42.83 17.91 0.85
C GLN A 225 -41.82 17.59 -0.26
N VAL A 226 -41.42 16.32 -0.38
CA VAL A 226 -40.57 15.82 -1.47
C VAL A 226 -41.41 15.65 -2.75
N PRO A 227 -41.06 16.29 -3.89
CA PRO A 227 -41.71 16.03 -5.16
C PRO A 227 -41.26 14.69 -5.78
N SER A 228 -42.23 13.97 -6.34
CA SER A 228 -42.06 12.71 -7.08
C SER A 228 -41.09 12.83 -8.26
N ALA A 229 -40.26 11.79 -8.43
CA ALA A 229 -39.31 11.64 -9.52
C ALA A 229 -39.99 11.62 -10.91
N PRO A 230 -39.34 12.18 -11.95
CA PRO A 230 -39.75 11.97 -13.34
C PRO A 230 -39.27 10.60 -13.87
N ALA A 231 -40.06 10.04 -14.78
CA ALA A 231 -39.87 8.76 -15.44
C ALA A 231 -38.56 8.69 -16.27
N GLU A 232 -37.96 7.50 -16.29
CA GLU A 232 -36.76 7.18 -17.09
C GLU A 232 -37.01 7.29 -18.60
N PRO A 233 -36.04 7.77 -19.40
CA PRO A 233 -36.09 7.65 -20.85
C PRO A 233 -35.59 6.28 -21.31
N ALA A 234 -36.28 5.76 -22.32
CA ALA A 234 -36.07 4.46 -22.94
C ALA A 234 -34.64 4.25 -23.50
N GLU A 235 -34.14 3.05 -23.27
CA GLU A 235 -32.91 2.46 -23.81
C GLU A 235 -32.96 2.41 -25.36
N SER A 236 -31.94 2.98 -26.01
CA SER A 236 -31.79 2.96 -27.47
C SER A 236 -30.94 1.76 -27.92
N ASP A 237 -31.54 0.95 -28.80
CA ASP A 237 -30.98 -0.25 -29.43
C ASP A 237 -29.69 0.05 -30.25
N PRO A 238 -28.55 -0.61 -29.98
CA PRO A 238 -27.29 -0.35 -30.67
C PRO A 238 -27.16 -1.03 -32.06
N ARG A 239 -28.21 -1.63 -32.63
CA ARG A 239 -28.13 -2.37 -33.92
C ARG A 239 -28.60 -1.60 -35.17
N ARG A 240 -28.40 -0.29 -35.26
CA ARG A 240 -28.80 0.47 -36.46
C ARG A 240 -27.82 1.47 -37.08
N ALA A 241 -26.53 1.39 -36.73
CA ALA A 241 -25.49 2.23 -37.35
C ALA A 241 -24.48 1.41 -38.17
N GLU A 242 -24.97 0.59 -39.09
CA GLU A 242 -24.18 0.06 -40.20
C GLU A 242 -24.98 0.23 -41.50
N THR A 243 -24.89 1.42 -42.09
CA THR A 243 -24.99 1.66 -43.55
C THR A 243 -24.77 3.14 -43.80
N GLU A 244 -24.10 3.45 -44.92
CA GLU A 244 -23.81 4.80 -45.45
C GLU A 244 -22.44 5.40 -45.11
N ALA A 245 -21.39 4.81 -45.68
CA ALA A 245 -20.22 5.58 -46.10
C ALA A 245 -19.65 4.97 -47.39
N LEU A 246 -20.25 5.32 -48.53
CA LEU A 246 -19.69 5.08 -49.86
C LEU A 246 -19.70 6.40 -50.66
N LEU A 247 -18.55 6.72 -51.25
CA LEU A 247 -18.33 7.62 -52.40
C LEU A 247 -18.12 9.12 -52.13
N VAL A 248 -16.85 9.55 -52.07
CA VAL A 248 -16.16 10.54 -52.94
C VAL A 248 -14.64 10.34 -52.67
N GLY A 249 -13.85 9.67 -53.52
CA GLY A 249 -13.07 10.25 -54.64
C GLY A 249 -12.02 11.27 -54.15
N GLY A 250 -10.70 11.22 -54.37
CA GLY A 250 -9.77 10.45 -55.21
C GLY A 250 -8.49 11.30 -55.40
N GLY A 251 -7.32 10.69 -55.58
CA GLY A 251 -6.07 11.31 -56.06
C GLY A 251 -4.97 11.49 -54.99
N ALA A 252 -3.97 10.58 -54.93
CA ALA A 252 -2.63 10.66 -55.56
C ALA A 252 -1.61 11.41 -54.66
N ALA A 253 -0.36 11.02 -54.44
CA ALA A 253 0.51 9.91 -54.84
C ALA A 253 1.69 9.90 -53.84
N GLY A 254 2.33 8.76 -53.59
CA GLY A 254 3.54 8.72 -52.75
C GLY A 254 3.95 7.30 -52.37
N ALA A 255 4.72 6.68 -53.25
CA ALA A 255 5.29 5.35 -53.07
C ALA A 255 6.30 5.28 -51.92
N ALA A 256 6.23 4.24 -51.09
CA ALA A 256 7.41 3.67 -50.42
C ALA A 256 7.17 2.17 -50.13
N LEU A 257 8.05 1.37 -50.71
CA LEU A 257 8.18 -0.08 -50.63
C LEU A 257 8.41 -0.58 -49.20
N ALA A 258 7.77 -1.69 -48.81
CA ALA A 258 8.42 -2.79 -48.09
C ALA A 258 7.44 -3.97 -47.87
N THR A 259 7.68 -5.02 -48.65
CA THR A 259 6.99 -6.31 -48.67
C THR A 259 7.26 -7.11 -47.40
N TRP A 260 6.22 -7.58 -46.69
CA TRP A 260 6.34 -8.74 -45.80
C TRP A 260 5.09 -9.62 -45.93
N LEU A 261 5.14 -10.54 -46.90
CA LEU A 261 4.25 -11.69 -46.96
C LEU A 261 5.07 -12.94 -47.24
N GLY A 262 4.99 -13.89 -46.31
CA GLY A 262 5.03 -15.31 -46.61
C GLY A 262 6.30 -16.06 -46.24
N ILE A 263 6.22 -16.89 -45.19
CA ILE A 263 6.75 -18.26 -45.24
C ILE A 263 5.77 -19.20 -44.51
N ARG A 264 4.96 -19.94 -45.28
CA ARG A 264 4.51 -21.29 -44.92
C ARG A 264 5.41 -22.28 -45.66
N ARG A 265 5.96 -23.29 -44.98
CA ARG A 265 6.14 -24.64 -45.56
C ARG A 265 5.91 -25.72 -44.51
N ARG A 266 5.06 -26.68 -44.89
CA ARG A 266 4.87 -27.99 -44.27
C ARG A 266 6.09 -28.87 -44.55
N VAL A 267 6.46 -29.74 -43.63
CA VAL A 267 6.94 -31.09 -43.94
C VAL A 267 6.19 -32.09 -43.06
N GLN A 268 5.73 -33.14 -43.72
CA GLN A 268 4.90 -34.24 -43.26
C GLN A 268 5.79 -35.44 -42.90
N ALA A 269 5.25 -36.34 -42.07
CA ALA A 269 5.63 -37.74 -41.86
C ALA A 269 6.74 -38.07 -40.85
N ARG A 270 6.37 -38.73 -39.74
CA ARG A 270 6.42 -40.19 -39.53
C ARG A 270 6.20 -40.51 -38.04
N GLY A 271 5.31 -41.45 -37.73
CA GLY A 271 5.02 -41.96 -36.39
C GLY A 271 3.55 -42.31 -36.25
#